data_AF-A0A396SB13-F1
#
_entry.id   AF-A0A396SB13-F1
#
_cell.length_a   1.000
_cell.length_b   1.000
_cell.length_c   1.000
_cell.angle_alpha   90.00
_cell.angle_beta   90.00
_cell.angle_gamma   90.00
#
_symmetry.space_group_name_H-M   'P 1'
#
loop_
_entity.id
_entity.type
_entity.pdbx_description
1 polymer ?
#
loop_
_entity_poly.entity_id
_entity_poly.type
_entity_poly.pdbx_seq_one_letter_code
_entity_poly.pdbx_strand_id
1 'polypeptide(L)' 'MKNNNIAASILTILRLYLGFGFLVAIEGKITSGQFNASEFIANAINNPVTVPDGISVFGFYTAFLESIALPNVHIMN' A
#
# COMPACT_ATOMS: atom_id res chain seq x y z
N MET A 1 27.93 -21.94 -18.00
CA MET A 1 26.76 -21.03 -18.07
C MET A 1 25.95 -21.40 -19.31
N LYS A 2 24.82 -22.11 -19.16
CA LYS A 2 24.02 -22.55 -20.29
C LYS A 2 23.20 -21.37 -20.81
N ASN A 3 23.76 -20.62 -21.75
CA ASN A 3 23.08 -19.58 -22.53
C ASN A 3 22.11 -20.25 -23.52
N ASN A 4 21.07 -20.91 -23.02
CA ASN A 4 20.03 -21.45 -23.89
C ASN A 4 19.03 -20.33 -24.13
N ASN A 5 19.25 -19.54 -25.18
CA ASN A 5 18.37 -18.44 -25.58
C ASN A 5 16.91 -18.87 -25.65
N ILE A 6 16.65 -20.13 -26.04
CA ILE A 6 15.32 -20.73 -26.07
C ILE A 6 14.71 -20.86 -24.67
N ALA A 7 15.47 -21.33 -23.68
CA ALA A 7 15.00 -21.41 -22.29
C ALA A 7 14.76 -20.02 -21.70
N ALA A 8 15.58 -19.02 -22.06
CA ALA A 8 15.37 -17.63 -21.66
C ALA A 8 14.07 -17.06 -22.25
N SER A 9 13.79 -17.31 -23.54
CA SER A 9 12.54 -16.90 -24.19
C SER A 9 11.31 -17.55 -23.56
N ILE A 10 11.37 -18.85 -23.27
CA ILE A 10 10.27 -19.59 -22.62
C ILE A 10 10.01 -19.02 -21.21
N LEU A 11 11.07 -18.76 -20.44
CA LEU A 11 10.96 -18.17 -19.12
C LEU A 11 10.33 -16.77 -19.16
N THR A 12 10.66 -15.96 -20.17
CA THR A 12 10.06 -14.62 -20.35
C THR A 12 8.56 -14.69 -20.63
N ILE A 13 8.13 -15.61 -21.50
CA ILE A 13 6.70 -15.81 -21.78
C ILE A 13 5.95 -16.28 -20.54
N LEU A 14 6.52 -17.24 -19.80
CA LEU A 14 5.97 -17.71 -18.54
C LEU A 14 5.84 -16.55 -17.53
N ARG A 15 6.85 -15.68 -17.45
CA ARG A 15 6.84 -14.52 -16.55
C ARG A 15 5.80 -13.47 -16.92
N LEU A 16 5.57 -13.24 -18.22
CA LEU A 16 4.49 -12.37 -18.69
C LEU A 16 3.12 -12.95 -18.33
N TYR A 17 2.94 -14.27 -18.48
CA TYR A 17 1.69 -14.95 -18.12
C TYR A 17 1.41 -14.87 -16.61
N LEU A 18 2.38 -15.20 -15.77
CA LEU A 18 2.25 -15.06 -14.31
C LEU A 18 2.07 -13.60 -13.90
N GLY A 19 2.86 -12.69 -14.49
CA GLY A 19 2.80 -11.26 -14.22
C GLY A 19 1.44 -10.66 -14.55
N PHE A 20 0.81 -11.09 -15.65
CA PHE A 20 -0.55 -10.69 -16.00
C PHE A 20 -1.56 -11.15 -14.94
N GLY A 21 -1.43 -12.39 -14.45
CA GLY A 21 -2.25 -12.88 -13.33
C GLY A 21 -2.09 -12.03 -12.06
N PHE A 22 -0.86 -11.59 -11.75
CA PHE A 22 -0.63 -10.65 -10.64
C PHE A 22 -1.29 -9.30 -10.89
N LEU A 23 -1.22 -8.74 -12.10
CA LEU A 23 -1.86 -7.46 -12.43
C LEU A 23 -3.39 -7.52 -12.29
N VAL A 24 -4.03 -8.58 -12.79
CA VAL A 24 -5.47 -8.80 -12.65
C VAL A 24 -5.87 -9.01 -11.18
N ALA A 25 -5.05 -9.73 -10.40
CA ALA A 25 -5.28 -9.87 -8.97
C ALA A 25 -5.12 -8.54 -8.20
N ILE A 26 -4.17 -7.70 -8.61
CA ILE A 26 -3.97 -6.35 -8.05
C ILE A 26 -5.15 -5.44 -8.42
N GLU A 27 -5.65 -5.51 -9.65
CA GLU A 27 -6.83 -4.75 -10.08
C GLU A 27 -8.04 -5.10 -9.20
N GLY A 28 -8.28 -6.38 -8.92
CA GLY A 28 -9.32 -6.79 -7.97
C GLY A 28 -9.10 -6.21 -6.56
N LYS A 29 -7.85 -6.10 -6.09
CA LYS A 29 -7.54 -5.51 -4.77
C LYS A 29 -7.72 -4.00 -4.74
N ILE A 30 -7.40 -3.28 -5.82
CA ILE A 30 -7.53 -1.82 -5.89
C ILE A 30 -8.98 -1.41 -6.15
N THR A 31 -9.66 -2.09 -7.07
CA THR A 31 -11.02 -1.74 -7.51
C THR A 31 -12.12 -2.28 -6.61
N SER A 32 -11.82 -3.22 -5.70
CA SER A 32 -12.83 -3.80 -4.78
C SER A 32 -13.39 -2.83 -3.75
N GLY A 33 -12.84 -1.61 -3.63
CA GLY A 33 -13.35 -0.59 -2.70
C GLY A 33 -13.26 -0.99 -1.22
N GLN A 34 -12.54 -2.07 -0.90
CA GLN A 34 -12.35 -2.56 0.46
C GLN A 34 -11.31 -1.74 1.24
N PHE A 35 -10.54 -0.90 0.57
CA PHE A 35 -9.58 -0.01 1.22
C PHE A 35 -10.26 1.31 1.56
N ASN A 36 -10.55 1.51 2.85
CA ASN A 36 -11.04 2.79 3.37
C ASN A 36 -9.90 3.51 4.10
N ALA A 37 -9.40 4.58 3.50
CA ALA A 37 -8.30 5.37 4.06
C ALA A 37 -8.68 6.10 5.37
N SER A 38 -9.97 6.36 5.60
CA SER A 38 -10.46 7.08 6.80
C SER A 38 -10.21 6.30 8.08
N GLU A 39 -10.54 5.01 8.07
CA GLU A 39 -10.31 4.14 9.23
C GLU A 39 -8.81 3.94 9.49
N PHE A 40 -8.01 3.87 8.43
CA PHE A 40 -6.55 3.78 8.54
C PHE A 40 -5.94 5.04 9.16
N ILE A 41 -6.35 6.23 8.70
CA ILE A 41 -5.89 7.51 9.25
C ILE A 41 -6.37 7.69 10.69
N ALA A 42 -7.64 7.38 10.98
CA ALA A 42 -8.20 7.45 12.33
C ALA A 42 -7.47 6.50 13.29
N ASN A 43 -7.12 5.29 12.85
CA ASN A 43 -6.33 4.36 13.66
C ASN A 43 -4.91 4.88 13.91
N ALA A 44 -4.28 5.50 12.90
CA ALA A 44 -2.95 6.11 13.06
C ALA A 44 -2.94 7.32 14.02
N ILE A 45 -4.05 8.07 14.11
CA ILE A 45 -4.23 9.14 15.11
C ILE A 45 -4.45 8.54 16.51
N ASN A 46 -5.24 7.47 16.62
CA ASN A 46 -5.55 6.82 17.90
C ASN A 46 -4.39 6.00 18.47
N ASN A 47 -3.52 5.46 17.62
CA ASN A 47 -2.31 4.71 17.97
C ASN A 47 -1.06 5.40 17.41
N PRO A 48 -0.73 6.60 17.90
CA PRO A 48 0.42 7.32 17.41
C PRO A 48 1.71 6.60 17.85
N VAL A 49 2.75 6.68 17.03
CA VAL A 49 4.07 6.11 17.38
C VAL A 49 4.58 6.82 18.63
N THR A 50 4.64 6.09 19.74
CA THR A 50 5.04 6.60 21.04
C THR A 50 6.39 6.01 21.45
N VAL A 51 7.18 6.79 22.17
CA VAL A 51 8.33 6.25 22.91
C VAL A 51 7.80 5.47 24.13
N PRO A 52 8.61 4.62 24.80
CA PRO A 52 8.21 3.88 26.00
C PRO A 52 7.57 4.75 27.11
N ASP A 53 7.85 6.06 27.13
CA ASP A 53 7.26 7.04 28.04
C ASP A 53 5.83 7.51 27.65
N GLY A 54 5.24 6.96 26.59
CA GLY A 54 3.87 7.28 26.14
C GLY A 54 3.74 8.63 25.42
N ILE A 55 4.83 9.38 25.26
CA ILE A 55 4.85 10.64 24.51
C ILE A 55 4.88 10.32 23.01
N SER A 56 3.99 10.94 22.23
CA SER A 56 4.00 10.78 20.78
C SER A 56 5.29 11.36 20.19
N VAL A 57 6.03 10.53 19.46
CA VAL A 57 7.33 10.91 18.89
C VAL A 57 7.14 11.93 17.77
N PHE A 58 5.98 11.92 17.12
CA PHE A 58 5.66 12.73 15.96
C PHE A 58 4.35 13.50 16.14
N GLY A 59 4.29 14.39 17.15
CA GLY A 59 3.11 15.24 17.39
C GLY A 59 2.68 16.10 16.18
N PHE A 60 3.63 16.56 15.36
CA PHE A 60 3.32 17.29 14.13
C PHE A 60 2.66 16.40 13.07
N TYR A 61 3.07 15.13 12.98
CA TYR A 61 2.48 14.18 12.05
C TYR A 61 1.04 13.85 12.44
N THR A 62 0.76 13.62 13.73
CA THR A 62 -0.61 13.41 14.20
C THR A 62 -1.49 14.63 13.96
N ALA A 63 -0.98 15.85 14.18
CA ALA A 63 -1.73 17.09 13.91
C ALA A 63 -2.02 17.29 12.41
N PHE A 64 -1.08 16.93 11.53
CA PHE A 64 -1.30 16.92 10.08
C PHE A 64 -2.37 15.91 9.66
N LEU A 65 -2.33 14.70 10.25
CA LEU A 65 -3.34 13.68 9.96
C LEU A 65 -4.73 14.15 10.37
N GLU A 66 -4.87 14.81 11.51
CA GLU A 66 -6.16 15.28 12.02
C GLU A 66 -6.69 16.52 11.27
N SER A 67 -5.82 17.48 10.92
CA SER A 67 -6.23 18.74 10.31
C SER A 67 -6.29 18.72 8.78
N ILE A 68 -5.49 17.87 8.12
CA ILE A 68 -5.38 17.82 6.66
C ILE A 68 -5.80 16.47 6.10
N ALA A 69 -5.28 15.36 6.63
CA ALA A 69 -5.53 14.06 6.02
C ALA A 69 -6.94 13.54 6.27
N LEU A 70 -7.48 13.69 7.48
CA LEU A 70 -8.82 13.22 7.86
C LEU A 70 -9.93 13.99 7.12
N PRO A 71 -9.92 15.33 7.03
CA PRO A 71 -10.96 16.08 6.30
C PRO A 71 -10.89 15.87 4.77
N ASN A 72 -9.70 15.60 4.22
CA ASN A 72 -9.50 15.35 2.79
C ASN A 72 -9.43 13.85 2.47
N VAL A 73 -9.91 12.96 3.33
CA VAL A 73 -9.73 11.51 3.09
C VAL A 73 -10.45 11.01 1.83
N HIS A 74 -11.46 11.76 1.35
CA HIS A 74 -12.18 11.47 0.12
C HIS A 74 -11.29 11.51 -1.14
N ILE A 75 -10.13 12.19 -1.13
CA ILE A 75 -9.18 12.16 -2.25
C ILE A 75 -8.20 10.98 -2.15
N MET A 76 -8.17 10.28 -1.01
CA MET A 76 -7.26 9.16 -0.74
C MET A 76 -7.95 7.79 -0.82
N ASN A 77 -9.24 7.77 -1.17
CA ASN A 77 -10.08 6.58 -1.28
C ASN A 77 -10.50 6.35 -2.72
#